data_AF-A0ABD7GI48-F1
#
_entry.id   AF-A0ABD7GI48-F1
#
_cell.length_a   1.000
_cell.length_b   1.000
_cell.length_c   1.000
_cell.angle_alpha   90.00
_cell.angle_beta   90.00
_cell.angle_gamma   90.00
#
_symmetry.space_group_name_H-M   'P 1'
#
loop_
_entity.id
_entity.type
_entity.pdbx_description
1 polymer ?
#
loop_
_entity_poly.entity_id
_entity_poly.type
_entity_poly.pdbx_seq_one_letter_code
_entity_poly.pdbx_strand_id
1 'polypeptide(L)'
;MGNILYYLAHDPVGNCEWQVSDFDRSALAKNAENNIVFIAVDESGNREIVDASEVVEPPAMGEPLVLVQPVYVDERMMATVAVFDALAADLYPSAAVMTMSAEAADSAAEGGFMAAVARLKGLVYGKQD
;
A
#
# COMPACT_ATOMS: atom_id res chain seq x y z
N MET A 1 5.05 -16.00 20.66
CA MET A 1 5.16 -15.69 19.23
C MET A 1 5.94 -16.79 18.54
N GLY A 2 5.70 -17.05 17.23
CA GLY A 2 6.54 -17.93 16.43
C GLY A 2 7.93 -17.32 16.20
N ASN A 3 8.73 -17.92 15.31
CA ASN A 3 10.04 -17.35 14.98
C ASN A 3 9.86 -16.01 14.24
N ILE A 4 10.57 -14.96 14.67
CA ILE A 4 10.47 -13.64 14.03
C ILE A 4 11.22 -13.66 12.71
N LEU A 5 10.53 -13.27 11.63
CA LEU A 5 11.12 -13.17 10.30
C LEU A 5 11.78 -11.81 10.09
N TYR A 6 11.08 -10.74 10.45
CA TYR A 6 11.54 -9.37 10.27
C TYR A 6 10.78 -8.42 11.19
N TYR A 7 11.29 -7.19 11.28
CA TYR A 7 10.66 -6.09 12.00
C TYR A 7 10.27 -4.98 11.02
N LEU A 8 9.17 -4.31 11.31
CA LEU A 8 8.73 -3.09 10.63
C LEU A 8 8.88 -1.90 11.58
N ALA A 9 9.32 -0.78 11.04
CA ALA A 9 9.24 0.54 11.65
C ALA A 9 8.03 1.27 11.05
N HIS A 10 7.05 1.57 11.88
CA HIS A 10 5.83 2.27 11.51
C HIS A 10 5.89 3.73 11.98
N ASP A 11 5.71 4.67 11.05
CA ASP A 11 5.47 6.08 11.36
C ASP A 11 3.96 6.34 11.38
N PRO A 12 3.37 6.62 12.56
CA PRO A 12 1.94 6.90 12.67
C PRO A 12 1.51 8.20 11.99
N VAL A 13 2.44 9.15 11.77
CA VAL A 13 2.14 10.44 11.14
C VAL A 13 2.04 10.30 9.63
N GLY A 14 3.06 9.71 9.01
CA GLY A 14 3.07 9.42 7.57
C GLY A 14 2.19 8.23 7.16
N ASN A 15 1.73 7.44 8.14
CA ASN A 15 1.06 6.15 7.93
C ASN A 15 1.85 5.25 6.96
N CYS A 16 3.16 5.21 7.15
CA CYS A 16 4.07 4.42 6.34
C CYS A 16 4.84 3.42 7.19
N GLU A 17 5.15 2.29 6.59
CA GLU A 17 5.89 1.21 7.22
C GLU A 17 7.12 0.89 6.38
N TRP A 18 8.26 0.71 7.05
CA TRP A 18 9.50 0.28 6.44
C TRP A 18 10.05 -0.94 7.16
N GLN A 19 10.67 -1.84 6.42
CA GLN A 19 11.40 -2.94 7.06
C GLN A 19 12.65 -2.41 7.76
N VAL A 20 12.87 -2.84 9.00
CA VAL A 20 14.09 -2.54 9.74
C VAL A 20 15.24 -3.32 9.11
N SER A 21 16.23 -2.59 8.61
CA SER A 21 17.43 -3.15 7.99
C SER A 21 18.72 -2.89 8.78
N ASP A 22 18.67 -1.94 9.73
CA ASP A 22 19.77 -1.59 10.62
C ASP A 22 19.32 -1.81 12.07
N PHE A 23 20.11 -2.60 12.80
CA PHE A 23 19.82 -3.04 14.17
C PHE A 23 20.70 -2.33 15.20
N ASP A 24 21.30 -1.19 14.84
CA ASP A 24 21.99 -0.35 15.82
C ASP A 24 21.03 0.13 16.92
N ARG A 25 21.40 -0.15 18.18
CA ARG A 25 20.56 0.14 19.35
C ARG A 25 20.34 1.63 19.56
N SER A 26 21.32 2.47 19.23
CA SER A 26 21.20 3.92 19.43
C SER A 26 20.22 4.54 18.42
N ALA A 27 20.26 4.08 17.17
CA ALA A 27 19.33 4.47 16.14
C ALA A 27 17.89 4.02 16.44
N LEU A 28 17.71 2.77 16.88
CA LEU A 28 16.39 2.23 17.23
C LEU A 28 15.76 2.99 18.42
N ALA A 29 16.53 3.29 19.46
CA ALA A 29 16.06 4.08 20.60
C ALA A 29 15.64 5.50 20.18
N LYS A 30 16.46 6.17 19.35
CA LYS A 30 16.14 7.50 18.83
C LYS A 30 14.89 7.50 17.95
N ASN A 31 14.65 6.43 17.19
CA ASN A 31 13.42 6.29 16.41
C ASN A 31 12.20 6.13 17.31
N ALA A 32 12.29 5.34 18.38
CA ALA A 32 11.22 5.23 19.38
C ALA A 32 10.92 6.58 20.07
N GLU A 33 11.96 7.35 20.40
CA GLU A 33 11.81 8.73 20.93
C GLU A 33 11.09 9.66 19.94
N ASN A 34 11.26 9.42 18.63
CA ASN A 34 10.54 10.13 17.56
C ASN A 34 9.15 9.54 17.27
N ASN A 35 8.60 8.70 18.16
CA ASN A 35 7.30 8.03 18.03
C ASN A 35 7.20 7.02 16.87
N ILE A 36 8.32 6.48 16.41
CA ILE A 36 8.31 5.33 15.51
C ILE A 36 7.94 4.08 16.32
N VAL A 37 6.94 3.34 15.84
CA VAL A 37 6.46 2.11 16.46
C VAL A 37 7.14 0.91 15.79
N PHE A 38 7.70 0.00 16.58
CA PHE A 38 8.28 -1.22 16.05
C PHE A 38 7.27 -2.36 16.09
N ILE A 39 7.22 -3.13 15.01
CA ILE A 39 6.29 -4.25 14.84
C ILE A 39 7.10 -5.48 14.44
N ALA A 40 7.04 -6.53 15.25
CA ALA A 40 7.63 -7.82 14.92
C ALA A 40 6.64 -8.62 14.06
N VAL A 41 7.17 -9.28 13.02
CA VAL A 41 6.38 -10.15 12.12
C VAL A 41 6.92 -11.57 12.19
N ASP A 42 6.05 -12.52 12.54
CA ASP A 42 6.41 -13.94 12.62
C ASP A 42 6.21 -14.70 11.30
N GLU A 43 6.65 -15.96 11.28
CA GLU A 43 6.55 -16.86 10.11
C GLU A 43 5.12 -17.14 9.63
N SER A 44 4.13 -16.93 10.50
CA SER A 44 2.71 -17.07 10.17
C SER A 44 2.08 -15.75 9.70
N GLY A 45 2.87 -14.68 9.61
CA GLY A 45 2.41 -13.34 9.25
C GLY A 45 1.71 -12.60 10.40
N ASN A 46 1.77 -13.10 11.63
CA ASN A 46 1.23 -12.38 12.78
C ASN A 46 2.10 -11.17 13.07
N ARG A 47 1.44 -10.08 13.50
CA ARG A 47 2.07 -8.78 13.76
C ARG A 47 1.85 -8.40 15.22
N GLU A 48 2.93 -8.08 15.92
CA GLU A 48 2.88 -7.64 17.31
C GLU A 48 3.73 -6.38 17.49
N ILE A 49 3.21 -5.39 18.22
CA ILE A 49 3.96 -4.19 18.58
C ILE A 49 4.96 -4.56 19.66
N VAL A 50 6.22 -4.21 19.47
CA VAL A 50 7.33 -4.53 20.38
C VAL A 50 8.09 -3.27 20.78
N ASP A 51 8.77 -3.32 21.92
CA ASP A 51 9.68 -2.25 22.33
C ASP A 51 10.95 -2.23 21.46
N ALA A 52 11.55 -1.05 21.28
CA ALA A 52 12.81 -0.91 20.52
C ALA A 52 13.96 -1.76 21.10
N SER A 53 13.96 -2.01 22.41
CA SER A 53 14.93 -2.89 23.08
C SER A 53 14.77 -4.37 22.71
N GLU A 54 13.60 -4.78 22.24
CA GLU A 54 13.30 -6.15 21.82
C GLU A 54 13.63 -6.41 20.34
N VAL A 55 13.89 -5.34 19.56
CA VAL A 55 14.28 -5.43 18.15
C VAL A 55 15.72 -5.91 18.05
N VAL A 56 15.89 -7.16 17.62
CA VAL A 56 17.19 -7.80 17.39
C VAL A 56 17.24 -8.34 15.98
N GLU A 57 18.43 -8.37 15.37
CA GLU A 57 18.59 -8.93 14.03
C GLU A 57 18.10 -10.39 14.02
N PRO A 58 17.07 -10.72 13.22
CA PRO A 58 16.60 -12.09 13.10
C PRO A 58 17.72 -12.98 12.55
N PRO A 59 17.78 -14.27 12.95
CA PRO A 59 18.72 -15.20 12.35
C PRO A 59 18.55 -15.19 10.82
N ALA A 60 19.67 -15.14 10.09
CA ALA A 60 19.66 -15.11 8.64
C ALA A 60 18.85 -16.30 8.10
N MET A 61 17.61 -16.01 7.70
CA MET A 61 16.83 -16.91 6.86
C MET A 61 17.55 -16.91 5.53
N GLY A 62 18.19 -18.04 5.16
CA GLY A 62 18.92 -18.20 3.90
C GLY A 62 18.03 -18.12 2.65
N GLU A 63 16.86 -17.50 2.75
CA GLU A 63 15.88 -17.31 1.69
C GLU A 63 15.95 -15.87 1.15
N PRO A 64 15.84 -15.69 -0.16
CA PRO A 64 15.91 -14.38 -0.79
C PRO A 64 14.72 -13.50 -0.38
N LEU A 65 14.99 -12.22 -0.09
CA LEU A 65 13.96 -11.20 0.12
C LEU A 65 13.07 -11.08 -1.13
N VAL A 66 11.75 -11.23 -0.95
CA VAL A 66 10.76 -11.00 -2.02
C VAL A 66 10.24 -9.57 -1.90
N LEU A 67 10.64 -8.70 -2.83
CA LEU A 67 10.05 -7.38 -2.97
C LEU A 67 8.69 -7.51 -3.68
N VAL A 68 7.60 -7.36 -2.93
CA VAL A 68 6.25 -7.32 -3.49
C VAL A 68 5.94 -5.91 -3.95
N GLN A 69 5.75 -5.71 -5.26
CA GLN A 69 5.24 -4.44 -5.78
C GLN A 69 3.73 -4.37 -5.55
N PRO A 70 3.19 -3.23 -5.07
CA PRO A 70 1.76 -3.08 -4.80
C PRO A 70 0.98 -2.83 -6.10
N VAL A 71 1.10 -3.71 -7.10
CA VAL A 71 0.45 -3.57 -8.42
C VAL A 71 -1.06 -3.39 -8.28
N TYR A 72 -1.67 -3.99 -7.25
CA TYR A 72 -3.09 -3.86 -6.92
C TYR A 72 -3.49 -2.41 -6.54
N VAL A 73 -2.57 -1.59 -6.03
CA VAL A 73 -2.83 -0.19 -5.67
C VAL A 73 -2.95 0.65 -6.94
N ASP A 74 -2.09 0.42 -7.92
CA ASP A 74 -2.13 1.13 -9.21
C ASP A 74 -3.44 0.87 -9.94
N GLU A 75 -3.89 -0.39 -9.98
CA GLU A 75 -5.18 -0.77 -10.57
C GLU A 75 -6.38 -0.09 -9.88
N ARG A 76 -6.37 -0.02 -8.55
CA ARG A 76 -7.44 0.65 -7.77
C ARG A 76 -7.44 2.15 -7.98
N MET A 77 -6.27 2.78 -8.07
CA MET A 77 -6.14 4.21 -8.34
C MET A 77 -6.63 4.56 -9.74
N MET A 78 -6.23 3.80 -10.76
CA MET A 78 -6.74 3.98 -12.13
C MET A 78 -8.26 3.84 -12.20
N ALA A 79 -8.83 2.83 -11.53
CA ALA A 79 -10.28 2.63 -11.51
C ALA A 79 -11.03 3.77 -10.79
N THR A 80 -10.43 4.34 -9.75
CA THR A 80 -11.02 5.47 -9.00
C THR A 80 -11.03 6.74 -9.86
N VAL A 81 -9.93 7.04 -10.56
CA VAL A 81 -9.85 8.17 -11.50
C VAL A 81 -10.90 8.03 -12.60
N ALA A 82 -11.06 6.83 -13.18
CA ALA A 82 -12.06 6.58 -14.22
C ALA A 82 -13.50 6.85 -13.76
N VAL A 83 -13.83 6.61 -12.48
CA VAL A 83 -15.15 6.96 -11.92
C VAL A 83 -15.35 8.48 -11.87
N PHE A 84 -14.33 9.24 -11.47
CA PHE A 84 -14.41 10.69 -11.42
C PHE A 84 -14.45 11.32 -12.81
N ASP A 85 -13.71 10.78 -13.77
CA ASP A 85 -13.75 11.24 -15.17
C ASP A 85 -15.14 11.00 -15.78
N ALA A 86 -15.73 9.82 -15.54
CA ALA A 86 -17.08 9.52 -16.01
C ALA A 86 -18.14 10.42 -15.35
N LEU A 87 -17.99 10.74 -14.06
CA LEU A 87 -18.86 11.69 -13.37
C LEU A 87 -18.70 13.12 -13.91
N ALA A 88 -17.48 13.53 -14.20
CA ALA A 88 -17.19 14.85 -14.76
C ALA A 88 -17.80 15.01 -16.16
N ALA A 89 -17.78 13.95 -16.98
CA ALA A 89 -18.43 13.95 -18.29
C ALA A 89 -19.95 14.16 -18.20
N ASP A 90 -20.60 13.54 -17.20
CA ASP A 90 -22.04 13.68 -16.97
C ASP A 90 -22.43 15.07 -16.41
N LEU A 91 -21.63 15.62 -15.49
CA LEU A 91 -21.93 16.89 -14.80
C LEU A 91 -21.45 18.13 -15.55
N TYR A 92 -20.37 18.02 -16.33
CA TYR A 92 -19.72 19.12 -17.03
C TYR A 92 -19.38 18.74 -18.48
N PRO A 93 -20.38 18.64 -19.37
CA PRO A 93 -20.19 18.13 -20.74
C PRO A 93 -19.20 18.94 -21.59
N SER A 94 -18.96 20.21 -21.24
CA SER A 94 -18.01 21.11 -21.93
C SER A 94 -16.59 21.12 -21.34
N ALA A 95 -16.36 20.46 -20.20
CA ALA A 95 -15.06 20.42 -19.51
C ALA A 95 -14.18 19.22 -19.92
N ALA A 96 -14.67 18.35 -20.81
CA ALA A 96 -14.01 17.11 -21.26
C ALA A 96 -12.66 17.27 -22.00
N VAL A 97 -12.05 18.46 -21.99
CA VAL A 97 -10.86 18.82 -22.79
C VAL A 97 -9.59 18.98 -21.94
N MET A 98 -9.57 18.54 -20.67
CA MET A 98 -8.30 18.38 -19.94
C MET A 98 -7.84 16.93 -20.04
N THR A 99 -7.55 16.53 -21.28
CA THR A 99 -7.11 15.18 -21.66
C THR A 99 -5.76 14.86 -21.02
N MET A 100 -5.72 13.88 -20.12
CA MET A 100 -4.50 13.09 -19.89
C MET A 100 -4.20 12.24 -21.15
N SER A 101 -2.94 11.85 -21.31
CA SER A 101 -2.36 11.12 -22.45
C SER A 101 -3.32 10.13 -23.15
N ALA A 102 -3.26 10.11 -24.49
CA ALA A 102 -4.12 9.33 -25.38
C ALA A 102 -4.20 7.82 -25.07
N GLU A 103 -3.21 7.27 -24.36
CA GLU A 103 -3.19 5.86 -23.96
C GLU A 103 -4.16 5.53 -22.81
N ALA A 104 -4.54 6.51 -21.99
CA ALA A 104 -5.52 6.32 -20.91
C ALA A 104 -6.97 6.43 -21.39
N ALA A 105 -7.20 7.21 -22.45
CA ALA A 105 -8.52 7.54 -22.97
C ALA A 105 -9.25 6.33 -23.58
N ASP A 106 -8.53 5.37 -24.16
CA ASP A 106 -9.12 4.21 -24.84
C ASP A 106 -9.74 3.20 -23.85
N SER A 107 -9.35 3.27 -22.57
CA SER A 107 -9.93 2.43 -21.49
C SER A 107 -11.08 3.08 -20.74
N ALA A 108 -11.33 4.38 -20.95
CA ALA A 108 -12.32 5.18 -20.22
C ALA A 108 -13.70 5.23 -20.90
N ALA A 109 -13.82 4.78 -22.15
CA ALA A 109 -14.98 5.12 -23.00
C ALA A 109 -16.15 4.12 -23.00
N GLU A 110 -16.02 2.91 -22.47
CA GLU A 110 -17.11 1.91 -22.58
C GLU A 110 -17.88 1.73 -21.27
N GLY A 111 -18.86 2.63 -21.02
CA GLY A 111 -20.00 2.31 -20.15
C GLY A 111 -20.52 3.41 -19.21
N GLY A 112 -19.95 4.62 -19.21
CA GLY A 112 -20.40 5.75 -18.38
C GLY A 112 -20.19 5.54 -16.87
N PHE A 113 -20.69 6.48 -16.05
CA PHE A 113 -20.44 6.52 -14.60
C PHE A 113 -20.77 5.21 -13.88
N MET A 114 -21.90 4.59 -14.22
CA MET A 114 -22.35 3.36 -13.56
C MET A 114 -21.46 2.15 -13.88
N ALA A 115 -20.89 2.06 -15.09
CA ALA A 115 -19.96 0.99 -15.43
C ALA A 115 -18.61 1.17 -14.73
N ALA A 116 -18.10 2.40 -14.64
CA ALA A 116 -16.89 2.70 -13.88
C ALA A 116 -17.05 2.34 -12.39
N VAL A 117 -18.20 2.68 -11.79
CA VAL A 117 -18.53 2.30 -10.41
C VAL A 117 -18.58 0.78 -10.23
N ALA A 118 -19.16 0.05 -11.18
CA ALA A 118 -19.21 -1.41 -11.14
C ALA A 118 -17.81 -2.04 -11.18
N ARG A 119 -16.91 -1.52 -12.02
CA ARG A 119 -15.51 -1.97 -12.12
C ARG A 119 -14.74 -1.71 -10.82
N LEU A 120 -14.85 -0.51 -10.25
CA LEU A 120 -14.20 -0.18 -8.97
C LEU A 120 -14.70 -1.10 -7.84
N LYS A 121 -16.02 -1.37 -7.79
CA LYS A 121 -16.58 -2.34 -6.85
C LYS A 121 -16.03 -3.75 -7.05
N GLY A 122 -15.81 -4.18 -8.29
CA GLY A 122 -15.17 -5.47 -8.60
C GLY A 122 -13.75 -5.58 -8.04
N LEU A 123 -12.95 -4.51 -8.11
CA LEU A 123 -11.57 -4.52 -7.57
C LEU A 123 -11.50 -4.41 -6.03
N VAL A 124 -12.50 -3.80 -5.41
CA VAL A 124 -12.56 -3.63 -3.95
C VAL A 124 -13.21 -4.82 -3.26
N TYR A 125 -14.24 -5.41 -3.86
CA TYR A 125 -15.09 -6.44 -3.24
C TYR A 125 -15.03 -7.79 -3.95
N GLY A 126 -14.50 -7.87 -5.16
CA GLY A 126 -14.17 -9.14 -5.79
C GLY A 126 -12.98 -9.74 -5.08
N LYS A 127 -13.12 -10.97 -4.58
CA LYS A 127 -11.98 -11.72 -4.04
C LYS A 127 -10.89 -11.78 -5.11
N GLN A 128 -9.70 -11.27 -4.77
CA GLN A 128 -8.48 -11.68 -5.44
C GLN A 128 -8.16 -13.06 -4.85
N ASP A 129 -8.45 -14.11 -5.62
CA ASP A 129 -8.01 -15.49 -5.32
C ASP A 129 -6.48 -15.60 -5.46
#